data_AF-A0AAE3LEN0-F1
#
_entry.id   AF-A0AAE3LEN0-F1
#
_cell.length_a   1.000
_cell.length_b   1.000
_cell.length_c   1.000
_cell.angle_alpha   90.00
_cell.angle_beta   90.00
_cell.angle_gamma   90.00
#
_symmetry.space_group_name_H-M   'P 1'
#
loop_
_entity.id
_entity.type
_entity.pdbx_description
1 polymer ?
#
loop_
_entity_poly.entity_id
_entity_poly.type
_entity_poly.pdbx_seq_one_letter_code
_entity_poly.pdbx_strand_id
1 'polypeptide(L)'
;MASSDPRDRLVPVAIGLVVLFAPVLILALTIEVLVLTGDLVVEDLTLLTLLELYLIDLVAFAVLAYVIYRLALWLVAHRHLEPTDQSDSGDELWEPGFTGDTDDEQDDR
;
A
#
# COMPACT_ATOMS: atom_id res chain seq x y z
N MET A 1 -14.89 22.61 2.57
CA MET A 1 -14.79 22.03 1.21
C MET A 1 -13.39 21.47 1.08
N ALA A 2 -13.23 20.15 1.25
CA ALA A 2 -11.92 19.50 1.18
C ALA A 2 -11.47 19.46 -0.29
N SER A 3 -10.31 20.08 -0.57
CA SER A 3 -9.64 20.00 -1.86
C SER A 3 -9.28 18.55 -2.13
N SER A 4 -10.09 17.83 -2.91
CA SER A 4 -9.73 16.52 -3.42
C SER A 4 -8.53 16.69 -4.34
N ASP A 5 -7.33 16.40 -3.84
CA ASP A 5 -6.10 16.44 -4.64
C ASP A 5 -6.32 15.52 -5.86
N PRO A 6 -6.23 16.01 -7.12
CA PRO A 6 -6.45 15.20 -8.31
C PRO A 6 -5.57 13.95 -8.36
N ARG A 7 -4.43 13.97 -7.65
CA ARG A 7 -3.54 12.81 -7.44
C ARG A 7 -4.25 11.62 -6.80
N ASP A 8 -5.14 11.87 -5.85
CA ASP A 8 -5.87 10.82 -5.10
C ASP A 8 -6.91 10.09 -5.97
N ARG A 9 -7.40 10.75 -7.03
CA ARG A 9 -8.28 10.15 -8.05
C ARG A 9 -7.51 9.46 -9.17
N LEU A 10 -6.27 9.84 -9.42
CA LEU A 10 -5.44 9.26 -10.48
C LEU A 10 -4.86 7.90 -10.09
N VAL A 11 -4.56 7.68 -8.81
CA VAL A 11 -4.04 6.41 -8.30
C VAL A 11 -4.95 5.20 -8.63
N PRO A 12 -6.26 5.21 -8.32
CA PRO A 12 -7.13 4.07 -8.65
C PRO A 12 -7.27 3.86 -10.17
N VAL A 13 -7.22 4.93 -10.97
CA VAL A 13 -7.25 4.85 -12.44
C VAL A 13 -5.96 4.22 -12.96
N ALA A 14 -4.81 4.63 -12.45
CA ALA A 14 -3.52 4.05 -12.81
C ALA A 14 -3.44 2.57 -12.41
N ILE A 15 -3.96 2.20 -11.25
CA ILE A 15 -4.08 0.79 -10.83
C ILE A 15 -4.99 0.02 -11.79
N GLY A 16 -6.17 0.55 -12.12
CA GLY A 16 -7.06 -0.07 -13.09
C GLY A 16 -6.41 -0.23 -14.47
N LEU A 17 -5.62 0.75 -14.90
CA LEU A 17 -4.87 0.71 -16.15
C LEU A 17 -3.78 -0.37 -16.11
N VAL A 18 -3.00 -0.44 -15.03
CA VAL A 18 -1.97 -1.48 -14.86
C VAL A 18 -2.61 -2.86 -14.82
N VAL A 19 -3.73 -3.02 -14.13
CA VAL A 19 -4.47 -4.29 -14.07
C VAL A 19 -4.98 -4.71 -15.46
N LEU A 20 -5.35 -3.75 -16.31
CA LEU A 20 -5.80 -4.01 -17.67
C LEU A 20 -4.66 -4.28 -18.65
N PHE A 21 -3.56 -3.52 -18.55
CA PHE A 21 -2.45 -3.57 -19.51
C PHE A 21 -1.34 -4.56 -19.14
N ALA A 22 -1.15 -4.89 -17.86
CA ALA A 22 -0.16 -5.87 -17.45
C ALA A 22 -0.44 -7.27 -18.06
N PRO A 23 -1.68 -7.79 -18.12
CA PRO A 23 -1.99 -9.02 -18.84
C PRO A 23 -1.64 -8.94 -20.33
N VAL A 24 -1.89 -7.80 -20.98
CA VAL A 24 -1.55 -7.59 -22.39
C VAL A 24 -0.03 -7.63 -22.60
N LEU A 25 0.74 -7.05 -21.68
CA LEU A 25 2.20 -7.04 -21.76
C LEU A 25 2.79 -8.44 -21.51
N ILE A 26 2.25 -9.17 -20.53
CA ILE A 26 2.61 -10.57 -20.26
C ILE A 26 2.28 -11.43 -21.49
N LEU A 27 1.11 -11.25 -22.08
CA LEU A 27 0.70 -11.96 -23.28
C LEU A 27 1.64 -11.72 -24.46
N ALA A 28 2.04 -10.46 -24.70
CA ALA A 28 2.99 -10.13 -25.74
C ALA A 28 4.34 -10.83 -25.54
N LEU A 29 4.83 -10.87 -24.29
CA LEU A 29 6.05 -11.58 -23.94
C LEU A 29 5.91 -13.10 -24.11
N THR A 30 4.78 -13.66 -23.69
CA THR A 30 4.49 -15.10 -23.84
C THR A 30 4.49 -15.49 -25.31
N ILE A 31 3.82 -14.71 -26.18
CA ILE A 31 3.84 -14.93 -27.62
C ILE A 31 5.26 -14.86 -28.17
N GLU A 32 6.05 -13.87 -27.77
CA GLU A 32 7.46 -13.74 -28.20
C GLU A 32 8.27 -14.99 -27.84
N VAL A 33 8.15 -15.47 -26.60
CA VAL A 33 8.82 -16.69 -26.12
C VAL A 33 8.36 -17.93 -26.89
N LEU A 34 7.07 -18.04 -27.17
CA LEU A 34 6.48 -19.20 -27.85
C LEU A 34 6.92 -19.27 -29.33
N VAL A 35 7.02 -18.10 -29.98
CA VAL A 35 7.61 -17.97 -31.31
C VAL A 35 9.10 -18.32 -31.30
N LEU A 36 9.87 -17.83 -30.32
CA LEU A 36 11.30 -18.14 -30.18
C LEU A 36 11.57 -19.63 -29.93
N THR A 37 10.70 -20.28 -29.14
CA THR A 37 10.81 -21.70 -28.78
C THR A 37 10.32 -22.62 -29.92
N GLY A 38 9.66 -22.05 -30.93
CA GLY A 38 9.07 -22.81 -32.04
C GLY A 38 7.84 -23.63 -31.64
N ASP A 39 7.29 -23.38 -30.45
CA ASP A 39 6.06 -24.01 -29.95
C ASP A 39 4.82 -23.32 -30.53
N LEU A 40 4.98 -22.14 -31.15
CA LEU A 40 3.93 -21.41 -31.85
C LEU A 40 4.31 -21.13 -33.31
N VAL A 41 3.62 -21.79 -34.23
CA VAL A 41 3.63 -21.40 -35.65
C VAL A 41 2.65 -20.23 -35.79
N VAL A 42 3.14 -19.09 -36.28
CA VAL A 42 2.34 -17.85 -36.42
C VAL A 42 1.08 -18.06 -37.28
N GLU A 43 1.06 -19.12 -38.09
CA GLU A 43 -0.05 -19.52 -38.97
C GLU A 43 -1.22 -20.19 -38.22
N ASP A 44 -0.98 -20.76 -37.03
CA ASP A 44 -2.01 -21.37 -36.16
C ASP A 44 -2.59 -20.40 -35.11
N LEU A 45 -2.10 -19.15 -35.06
CA LEU A 45 -2.58 -18.10 -34.18
C LEU A 45 -3.96 -17.59 -34.62
N THR A 46 -5.01 -18.29 -34.21
CA THR A 46 -6.39 -17.81 -34.39
C THR A 46 -6.75 -16.77 -33.34
N LEU A 47 -7.71 -15.88 -33.67
CA LEU A 47 -8.25 -14.92 -32.69
C LEU A 47 -8.83 -15.59 -31.44
N LEU A 48 -9.31 -16.83 -31.57
CA LEU A 48 -9.83 -17.62 -30.45
C LEU A 48 -8.70 -18.05 -29.51
N THR A 49 -7.59 -18.53 -30.05
CA THR A 49 -6.39 -18.89 -29.27
C THR A 49 -5.83 -17.68 -28.52
N LEU A 50 -5.79 -16.51 -29.17
CA LEU A 50 -5.38 -15.26 -28.53
C LEU A 50 -6.31 -14.86 -27.39
N LEU A 51 -7.63 -15.01 -27.59
CA LEU A 51 -8.62 -14.74 -26.55
C LEU A 51 -8.48 -15.71 -25.36
N GLU A 52 -8.30 -17.00 -25.62
CA GLU A 52 -8.07 -18.01 -24.59
C GLU A 52 -6.82 -17.69 -23.78
N LEU A 53 -5.70 -17.43 -24.45
CA LEU A 53 -4.44 -17.13 -23.79
C LEU A 53 -4.52 -15.82 -22.98
N TYR A 54 -5.19 -14.81 -23.53
CA TYR A 54 -5.47 -13.57 -22.81
C TYR A 54 -6.31 -13.80 -21.55
N LEU A 55 -7.34 -14.65 -21.62
CA LEU A 55 -8.17 -14.98 -20.45
C LEU A 55 -7.36 -15.72 -19.38
N ILE A 56 -6.48 -16.64 -19.79
CA ILE A 56 -5.57 -17.34 -18.86
C ILE A 56 -4.64 -16.33 -18.19
N ASP A 57 -4.00 -15.44 -18.95
CA ASP A 57 -3.12 -14.40 -18.40
C ASP A 57 -3.87 -13.44 -17.47
N LEU A 58 -5.10 -13.06 -17.82
CA LEU A 58 -5.94 -12.21 -16.99
C LEU A 58 -6.27 -12.89 -15.65
N VAL A 59 -6.65 -14.17 -15.67
CA VAL A 59 -6.94 -14.94 -14.46
C VAL A 59 -5.67 -15.14 -13.63
N ALA A 60 -4.56 -15.51 -14.25
CA ALA A 60 -3.28 -15.67 -13.57
C ALA A 60 -2.81 -14.37 -12.91
N PHE A 61 -2.93 -13.24 -13.62
CA PHE A 61 -2.62 -11.92 -13.10
C PHE A 61 -3.53 -11.54 -11.93
N ALA A 62 -4.84 -11.78 -12.04
CA ALA A 62 -5.79 -11.52 -10.96
C ALA A 62 -5.51 -12.35 -9.71
N VAL A 63 -5.19 -13.64 -9.88
CA VAL A 63 -4.80 -14.54 -8.78
C VAL A 63 -3.51 -14.04 -8.13
N LEU A 64 -2.50 -13.68 -8.92
CA LEU A 64 -1.24 -13.15 -8.40
C LEU A 64 -1.46 -11.84 -7.62
N ALA A 65 -2.23 -10.92 -8.18
CA ALA A 65 -2.57 -9.65 -7.52
C ALA A 65 -3.31 -9.91 -6.20
N TYR A 66 -4.25 -10.85 -6.18
CA TYR A 66 -4.96 -11.26 -4.97
C TYR A 66 -4.01 -11.86 -3.92
N VAL A 67 -3.08 -12.72 -4.33
CA VAL A 67 -2.07 -13.30 -3.45
C VAL A 67 -1.17 -12.21 -2.86
N ILE A 68 -0.68 -11.27 -3.67
CA ILE A 68 0.13 -10.13 -3.21
C ILE A 68 -0.67 -9.26 -2.24
N TYR A 69 -1.92 -8.94 -2.56
CA TYR A 69 -2.81 -8.19 -1.67
C TYR A 69 -3.00 -8.90 -0.33
N ARG A 70 -3.20 -10.22 -0.36
CA ARG A 70 -3.36 -11.04 0.84
C ARG A 70 -2.07 -11.09 1.67
N LEU A 71 -0.92 -11.22 1.03
CA LEU A 71 0.39 -11.18 1.67
C LEU A 71 0.68 -9.80 2.28
N ALA A 72 0.32 -8.72 1.60
CA ALA A 72 0.46 -7.36 2.11
C ALA A 72 -0.40 -7.15 3.36
N LEU A 73 -1.66 -7.59 3.34
CA LEU A 73 -2.52 -7.58 4.54
C LEU A 73 -1.94 -8.42 5.68
N TRP A 74 -1.42 -9.60 5.37
CA TRP A 74 -0.78 -10.46 6.36
C TRP A 74 0.45 -9.77 6.96
N LEU A 75 1.30 -9.16 6.13
CA LEU A 75 2.50 -8.43 6.56
C LEU A 75 2.15 -7.23 7.44
N VAL A 76 1.14 -6.45 7.06
CA VAL A 76 0.62 -5.33 7.88
C VAL A 76 0.13 -5.85 9.23
N ALA A 77 -0.70 -6.90 9.23
CA ALA A 77 -1.21 -7.50 10.45
C ALA A 77 -0.08 -8.01 11.39
N HIS A 78 1.01 -8.54 10.83
CA HIS A 78 2.15 -9.03 11.62
C HIS A 78 3.11 -7.91 12.07
N ARG A 79 3.16 -6.77 11.37
CA ARG A 79 3.97 -5.60 11.78
C ARG A 79 3.34 -4.77 12.91
N HIS A 80 2.04 -4.89 13.17
CA HIS A 80 1.37 -4.17 14.27
C HIS A 80 1.69 -4.71 15.69
N LEU A 81 2.62 -5.66 15.84
CA LEU A 81 3.04 -6.23 17.13
C LEU A 81 4.39 -5.73 17.66
N GLU A 82 5.02 -4.72 17.04
CA GLU A 82 5.98 -3.89 17.75
C GLU A 82 5.24 -2.65 18.28
N PRO A 83 4.70 -2.69 19.52
CA PRO A 83 4.43 -1.45 20.22
C PRO A 83 5.77 -0.72 20.29
N THR A 84 5.85 0.43 19.65
CA THR A 84 6.90 1.41 19.93
C THR A 84 6.68 1.87 21.37
N ASP A 85 7.19 1.08 22.30
CA ASP A 85 7.29 1.41 23.71
C ASP A 85 8.55 2.27 23.86
N GLN A 86 8.38 3.59 23.67
CA GLN A 86 9.32 4.72 23.88
C GLN A 86 8.96 5.83 22.88
N SER A 87 8.61 7.08 23.22
CA SER A 87 8.93 7.90 24.38
C SER A 87 7.97 9.10 24.37
N ASP A 88 7.06 9.23 25.32
CA ASP A 88 6.46 10.54 25.61
C ASP A 88 5.87 10.58 27.04
N SER A 89 6.73 10.95 27.98
CA SER A 89 6.37 11.58 29.26
C SER A 89 7.69 11.93 29.96
N GLY A 90 8.45 12.82 29.33
CA GLY A 90 9.62 13.46 29.88
C GLY A 90 9.28 14.88 30.36
N ASP A 91 8.08 15.09 30.90
CA ASP A 91 7.55 16.44 31.13
C ASP A 91 6.59 16.40 32.33
N GLU A 92 7.11 16.66 33.53
CA GLU A 92 6.52 17.53 34.57
C GLU A 92 7.40 17.45 35.84
N LEU A 93 8.64 17.92 35.70
CA LEU A 93 9.39 18.48 36.82
C LEU A 93 8.82 19.88 37.10
N TRP A 94 7.78 19.95 37.94
CA TRP A 94 7.40 21.18 38.63
C TRP A 94 7.26 20.88 40.11
N GLU A 95 8.34 21.14 40.84
CA GLU A 95 8.29 21.35 42.29
C GLU A 95 7.43 22.59 42.54
N PRO A 96 6.27 22.50 43.23
CA PRO A 96 5.62 23.70 43.73
C PRO A 96 6.53 24.29 44.80
N GLY A 97 7.23 25.36 44.40
CA GLY A 97 8.09 26.15 45.24
C GLY A 97 7.40 26.51 46.55
N PHE A 98 7.97 26.00 47.63
CA PHE A 98 7.94 26.59 48.95
C PHE A 98 8.22 28.09 48.83
N THR A 99 7.17 28.91 48.93
CA THR A 99 7.27 30.33 49.25
C THR A 99 6.85 30.46 50.70
N GLY A 100 7.82 30.25 51.59
CA GLY A 100 7.77 30.86 52.91
C GLY A 100 7.88 32.36 52.70
N ASP A 101 6.73 33.03 52.73
CA ASP A 101 6.69 34.48 52.95
C ASP A 101 6.29 34.69 54.41
N THR A 102 7.32 34.99 55.19
CA THR A 102 7.28 35.47 56.55
C THR A 102 6.84 36.93 56.55
N ASP A 103 6.12 37.28 57.62
CA ASP A 103 5.95 38.64 58.13
C ASP A 103 4.95 39.55 57.41
N ASP A 104 3.71 39.55 57.92
CA ASP A 104 2.98 40.80 58.13
C ASP A 104 2.49 40.84 59.58
N GLU A 105 3.18 41.66 60.37
CA GLU A 105 2.78 42.13 61.70
C GLU A 105 1.36 42.69 61.67
N GLN A 106 0.41 42.03 62.34
CA GLN A 106 -0.81 42.69 62.79
C GLN A 106 -0.53 43.40 64.11
N ASP A 107 -0.19 44.68 63.97
CA ASP A 107 -0.52 45.74 64.92
C ASP A 107 -2.04 45.78 65.12
N ASP A 108 -2.52 45.60 66.35
CA ASP A 108 -3.48 46.55 66.92
C ASP A 108 -3.64 46.37 68.43
N ARG A 109 -3.80 47.52 69.07
CA ARG A 109 -3.75 47.81 70.50
C ARG A 109 -4.98 47.38 71.29
#